data_AF-W2TX16-F1
#
_entry.id   AF-W2TX16-F1
#
_cell.length_a   1.000
_cell.length_b   1.000
_cell.length_c   1.000
_cell.angle_alpha   90.00
_cell.angle_beta   90.00
_cell.angle_gamma   90.00
#
_symmetry.space_group_name_H-M   'P 1'
#
loop_
_entity.id
_entity.type
_entity.pdbx_description
1 polymer ?
#
loop_
_entity_poly.entity_id
_entity_poly.type
_entity_poly.pdbx_seq_one_letter_code
_entity_poly.pdbx_strand_id
1 'polypeptide(L)'
;MNPHVIMLAIVSHVIEWFRLLQCRRAYCLLSVVNYTNGLIIASWLFGAHGDVLDLLYCIASCLFGIAVTALYLNTPLLMIPDVIYKMTISFCALFYAIQELDTGADGAPCHLLLVVAAVVLQFTENYVLFLSLSAKQLEMQQLVQRQPPPNYDQLSVLERCQQSGLRVTAKLTQLQQTNEITRPETPPPCYELAVEALKASSQQRS
;
A
#
# COMPACT_ATOMS: atom_id res chain seq x y z
N MET A 1 44.08 -6.10 -3.85
CA MET A 1 42.70 -6.16 -3.29
C MET A 1 41.77 -6.58 -4.41
N ASN A 2 41.00 -7.65 -4.26
CA ASN A 2 40.25 -8.26 -5.38
C ASN A 2 38.95 -7.46 -5.66
N PRO A 3 38.73 -6.95 -6.87
CA PRO A 3 37.60 -6.06 -7.18
C PRO A 3 36.23 -6.75 -6.96
N HIS A 4 36.16 -8.07 -7.16
CA HIS A 4 34.95 -8.84 -6.93
C HIS A 4 34.50 -8.88 -5.45
N VAL A 5 35.45 -8.90 -4.51
CA VAL A 5 35.14 -8.92 -3.07
C VAL A 5 34.61 -7.55 -2.61
N ILE A 6 35.15 -6.47 -3.16
CA ILE A 6 34.68 -5.10 -2.92
C ILE A 6 33.26 -4.93 -3.48
N MET A 7 33.01 -5.40 -4.71
CA MET A 7 31.68 -5.34 -5.33
C MET A 7 30.64 -6.09 -4.51
N LEU A 8 30.96 -7.27 -4.01
CA LEU A 8 30.04 -8.08 -3.18
C LEU A 8 29.74 -7.42 -1.83
N ALA A 9 30.74 -6.81 -1.20
CA ALA A 9 30.56 -6.06 0.05
C ALA A 9 29.68 -4.82 -0.14
N ILE A 10 29.88 -4.08 -1.24
CA ILE A 10 29.05 -2.92 -1.60
C ILE A 10 27.60 -3.36 -1.83
N VAL A 11 27.38 -4.44 -2.61
CA VAL A 11 26.04 -4.97 -2.88
C VAL A 11 25.36 -5.43 -1.59
N SER A 12 26.08 -6.13 -0.71
CA SER A 12 25.55 -6.55 0.60
C SER A 12 25.14 -5.37 1.46
N HIS A 13 25.97 -4.33 1.54
CA HIS A 13 25.62 -3.12 2.29
C HIS A 13 24.43 -2.38 1.69
N VAL A 14 24.34 -2.30 0.36
CA VAL A 14 23.19 -1.69 -0.31
C VAL A 14 21.90 -2.45 0.01
N ILE A 15 21.93 -3.79 -0.03
CA ILE A 15 20.78 -4.63 0.33
C ILE A 15 20.37 -4.41 1.80
N GLU A 16 21.34 -4.32 2.69
CA GLU A 16 21.10 -4.11 4.12
C GLU A 16 20.51 -2.73 4.39
N TRP A 17 21.00 -1.68 3.71
CA TRP A 17 20.42 -0.34 3.70
C TRP A 17 18.97 -0.35 3.20
N PHE A 18 18.69 -1.02 2.09
CA PHE A 18 17.32 -1.17 1.58
C PHE A 18 16.41 -1.88 2.57
N ARG A 19 16.92 -2.89 3.28
CA ARG A 19 16.17 -3.61 4.32
C ARG A 19 15.88 -2.72 5.52
N LEU A 20 16.81 -1.84 5.89
CA LEU A 20 16.65 -0.87 6.97
C LEU A 20 15.60 0.20 6.60
N LEU A 21 15.53 0.58 5.32
CA LEU A 21 14.51 1.50 4.78
C LEU A 21 13.09 0.91 4.77
N GLN A 22 12.93 -0.42 4.87
CA GLN A 22 11.61 -1.06 5.03
C GLN A 22 10.97 -0.77 6.40
N CYS A 23 11.74 -0.32 7.39
CA CYS A 23 11.17 0.10 8.66
C CYS A 23 10.34 1.38 8.47
N ARG A 24 9.10 1.40 9.00
CA ARG A 24 8.20 2.57 8.93
C ARG A 24 8.86 3.90 9.31
N ARG A 25 9.72 3.91 10.34
CA ARG A 25 10.43 5.11 10.79
C ARG A 25 11.49 5.59 9.79
N ALA A 26 12.23 4.65 9.19
CA ALA A 26 13.24 4.95 8.19
C ALA A 26 12.58 5.45 6.90
N TYR A 27 11.48 4.81 6.48
CA TYR A 27 10.69 5.28 5.34
C TYR A 27 10.12 6.69 5.59
N CYS A 28 9.60 6.97 6.79
CA CYS A 28 9.10 8.30 7.14
C CYS A 28 10.21 9.36 7.05
N LEU A 29 11.40 9.08 7.58
CA LEU A 29 12.57 9.97 7.45
C LEU A 29 12.95 10.19 5.98
N LEU A 30 13.00 9.13 5.18
CA LEU A 30 13.26 9.23 3.74
C LEU A 30 12.22 10.11 3.04
N SER A 31 10.94 9.95 3.38
CA SER A 31 9.85 10.74 2.82
C SER A 31 9.92 12.21 3.21
N VAL A 32 10.33 12.53 4.44
CA VAL A 32 10.60 13.91 4.90
C VAL A 32 11.74 14.52 4.09
N VAL A 33 12.86 13.78 3.92
CA VAL A 33 14.01 14.26 3.14
C VAL A 33 13.61 14.54 1.69
N ASN A 34 12.85 13.63 1.08
CA ASN A 34 12.36 13.83 -0.30
C ASN A 34 11.38 14.98 -0.41
N TYR A 35 10.49 15.14 0.58
CA TYR A 35 9.61 16.29 0.65
C TYR A 35 10.41 17.61 0.71
N THR A 36 11.41 17.71 1.59
CA THR A 36 12.25 18.90 1.69
C THR A 36 13.05 19.16 0.42
N ASN A 37 13.61 18.12 -0.21
CA ASN A 37 14.33 18.26 -1.47
C ASN A 37 13.39 18.73 -2.59
N GLY A 38 12.17 18.18 -2.65
CA GLY A 38 11.15 18.58 -3.59
C GLY A 38 10.73 20.05 -3.43
N LEU A 39 10.62 20.54 -2.18
CA LEU A 39 10.35 21.96 -1.92
C LEU A 39 11.48 22.85 -2.40
N ILE A 40 12.75 22.52 -2.08
CA ILE A 40 13.92 23.30 -2.53
C ILE A 40 13.93 23.40 -4.06
N ILE A 41 13.73 22.27 -4.73
CA ILE A 41 13.66 22.21 -6.19
C ILE A 41 12.50 23.06 -6.74
N ALA A 42 11.32 23.00 -6.10
CA ALA A 42 10.18 23.81 -6.51
C ALA A 42 10.45 25.33 -6.31
N SER A 43 11.13 25.72 -5.23
CA SER A 43 11.54 27.12 -5.02
C SER A 43 12.45 27.62 -6.14
N TRP A 44 13.30 26.75 -6.65
CA TRP A 44 14.25 27.11 -7.70
C TRP A 44 13.54 27.21 -9.05
N LEU A 45 12.65 26.27 -9.36
CA LEU A 45 11.91 26.24 -10.62
C LEU A 45 10.93 27.43 -10.75
N PHE A 46 10.25 27.77 -9.66
CA PHE A 46 9.18 28.77 -9.65
C PHE A 46 9.54 30.03 -8.86
N GLY A 47 10.81 30.25 -8.54
CA GLY A 47 11.23 31.37 -7.69
C GLY A 47 10.83 32.75 -8.22
N ALA A 48 10.69 32.90 -9.54
CA ALA A 48 10.21 34.13 -10.17
C ALA A 48 8.69 34.35 -10.05
N HIS A 49 7.91 33.33 -9.65
CA HIS A 49 6.45 33.34 -9.63
C HIS A 49 5.94 33.00 -8.22
N GLY A 50 5.95 34.00 -7.33
CA GLY A 50 5.60 33.83 -5.90
C GLY A 50 4.24 33.17 -5.65
N ASP A 51 3.18 33.63 -6.32
CA ASP A 51 1.81 33.09 -6.13
C ASP A 51 1.72 31.60 -6.50
N VAL A 52 2.43 31.19 -7.56
CA VAL A 52 2.46 29.80 -8.02
C VAL A 52 3.25 28.93 -7.05
N LEU A 53 4.35 29.46 -6.51
CA LEU A 53 5.18 28.78 -5.53
C LEU A 53 4.41 28.51 -4.22
N ASP A 54 3.68 29.50 -3.72
CA ASP A 54 2.85 29.36 -2.51
C ASP A 54 1.76 28.30 -2.71
N LEU A 55 1.10 28.29 -3.87
CA LEU A 55 0.12 27.26 -4.21
C LEU A 55 0.77 25.86 -4.26
N LEU A 56 1.95 25.74 -4.87
CA LEU A 56 2.70 24.46 -4.90
C LEU A 56 3.06 23.99 -3.49
N TYR A 57 3.49 24.88 -2.60
CA TYR A 57 3.79 24.54 -1.22
C TYR A 57 2.56 24.07 -0.46
N CYS A 58 1.41 24.71 -0.65
CA CYS A 58 0.15 24.24 -0.07
C CYS A 58 -0.22 22.85 -0.57
N ILE A 59 -0.16 22.61 -1.89
CA ILE A 59 -0.46 21.31 -2.49
C ILE A 59 0.51 20.25 -1.97
N ALA A 60 1.82 20.53 -1.99
CA ALA A 60 2.86 19.63 -1.52
C ALA A 60 2.66 19.27 -0.04
N SER A 61 2.37 20.25 0.82
CA SER A 61 2.13 20.04 2.25
C SER A 61 0.91 19.15 2.50
N CYS A 62 -0.18 19.38 1.77
CA CYS A 62 -1.39 18.57 1.86
C CYS A 62 -1.15 17.12 1.42
N LEU A 63 -0.50 16.93 0.27
CA LEU A 63 -0.18 15.60 -0.26
C LEU A 63 0.77 14.84 0.66
N PHE A 64 1.79 15.51 1.18
CA PHE A 64 2.71 14.94 2.15
C PHE A 64 2.00 14.51 3.44
N GLY A 65 1.12 15.37 3.98
CA GLY A 65 0.32 15.04 5.17
C GLY A 65 -0.59 13.82 4.96
N ILE A 66 -1.23 13.72 3.79
CA ILE A 66 -2.04 12.55 3.39
C ILE A 66 -1.15 11.31 3.29
N ALA A 67 0.02 11.42 2.66
CA ALA A 67 0.94 10.29 2.48
C ALA A 67 1.49 9.77 3.81
N VAL A 68 1.87 10.64 4.75
CA VAL A 68 2.30 10.25 6.09
C VAL A 68 1.14 9.57 6.84
N THR A 69 -0.06 10.15 6.80
CA THR A 69 -1.24 9.54 7.44
C THR A 69 -1.54 8.16 6.85
N ALA A 70 -1.46 8.02 5.52
CA ALA A 70 -1.63 6.77 4.80
C ALA A 70 -0.60 5.71 5.21
N LEU A 71 0.66 6.10 5.42
CA LEU A 71 1.72 5.24 5.92
C LEU A 71 1.38 4.67 7.31
N TYR A 72 0.88 5.52 8.22
CA TYR A 72 0.47 5.09 9.56
C TYR A 72 -0.77 4.19 9.54
N LEU A 73 -1.73 4.49 8.66
CA LEU A 73 -2.93 3.68 8.44
C LEU A 73 -2.70 2.42 7.58
N ASN A 74 -1.46 2.12 7.18
CA ASN A 74 -1.13 0.98 6.31
C ASN A 74 -1.92 0.96 4.99
N THR A 75 -2.27 2.14 4.45
CA THR A 75 -3.08 2.27 3.24
C THR A 75 -2.24 2.87 2.10
N PRO A 76 -1.37 2.09 1.45
CA PRO A 76 -0.38 2.61 0.50
C PRO A 76 -0.98 3.24 -0.77
N LEU A 77 -2.23 2.89 -1.12
CA LEU A 77 -2.96 3.50 -2.25
C LEU A 77 -3.11 5.02 -2.11
N LEU A 78 -3.26 5.53 -0.89
CA LEU A 78 -3.42 6.97 -0.63
C LEU A 78 -2.10 7.74 -0.75
N MET A 79 -0.96 7.06 -0.88
CA MET A 79 0.35 7.68 -1.08
C MET A 79 0.65 7.94 -2.56
N ILE A 80 -0.12 7.35 -3.48
CA ILE A 80 0.10 7.48 -4.93
C ILE A 80 0.05 8.94 -5.42
N PRO A 81 -0.91 9.79 -4.98
CA PRO A 81 -0.95 11.18 -5.41
C PRO A 81 0.32 11.97 -5.04
N ASP A 82 0.88 11.73 -3.84
CA ASP A 82 2.15 12.34 -3.40
C ASP A 82 3.33 11.89 -4.27
N VAL A 83 3.40 10.59 -4.59
CA VAL A 83 4.42 10.04 -5.49
C VAL A 83 4.32 10.67 -6.88
N ILE A 84 3.13 10.77 -7.46
CA ILE A 84 2.93 11.40 -8.78
C ILE A 84 3.38 12.86 -8.75
N TYR A 85 2.98 13.62 -7.72
CA TYR A 85 3.38 15.01 -7.57
C TYR A 85 4.91 15.17 -7.54
N LYS A 86 5.59 14.44 -6.65
CA LYS A 86 7.06 14.50 -6.53
C LYS A 86 7.75 14.10 -7.85
N MET A 87 7.25 13.07 -8.53
CA MET A 87 7.80 12.66 -9.84
C MET A 87 7.65 13.76 -10.89
N THR A 88 6.48 14.40 -10.98
CA THR A 88 6.25 15.47 -11.96
C THR A 88 7.18 16.67 -11.73
N ILE A 89 7.28 17.17 -10.50
CA ILE A 89 8.18 18.28 -10.15
C ILE A 89 9.64 17.90 -10.41
N SER A 90 10.03 16.68 -10.04
CA SER A 90 11.40 16.20 -10.23
C SER A 90 11.78 16.11 -11.72
N PHE A 91 10.86 15.66 -12.59
CA PHE A 91 11.11 15.64 -14.04
C PHE A 91 11.21 17.05 -14.62
N CYS A 92 10.30 17.95 -14.24
CA CYS A 92 10.36 19.35 -14.66
C CYS A 92 11.69 20.01 -14.26
N ALA A 93 12.13 19.77 -13.04
CA ALA A 93 13.41 20.27 -12.54
C ALA A 93 14.61 19.66 -13.24
N LEU A 94 14.56 18.38 -13.59
CA LEU A 94 15.63 17.73 -14.34
C LEU A 94 15.81 18.36 -15.71
N PHE A 95 14.71 18.58 -16.46
CA PHE A 95 14.77 19.25 -17.75
C PHE A 95 15.24 20.70 -17.64
N TYR A 96 14.77 21.43 -16.63
CA TYR A 96 15.20 22.79 -16.37
C TYR A 96 16.70 22.86 -16.06
N ALA A 97 17.22 21.98 -15.20
CA ALA A 97 18.63 21.96 -14.84
C ALA A 97 19.54 21.56 -16.03
N ILE A 98 19.06 20.68 -16.91
CA ILE A 98 19.77 20.36 -18.16
C ILE A 98 19.81 21.59 -19.08
N GLN A 99 18.68 22.27 -19.25
CA GLN A 99 18.62 23.49 -20.06
C GLN A 99 19.52 24.60 -19.49
N GLU A 100 19.52 24.78 -18.17
CA GLU A 100 20.37 25.74 -17.46
C GLU A 100 21.86 25.45 -17.70
N LEU A 101 22.25 24.16 -17.70
CA LEU A 101 23.59 23.71 -18.05
C LEU A 101 23.94 24.01 -19.51
N ASP A 102 23.03 23.76 -20.44
CA ASP A 102 23.25 24.02 -21.86
C ASP A 102 23.39 25.52 -22.17
N THR A 103 22.69 26.38 -21.42
CA THR A 103 22.82 27.84 -21.53
C THR A 103 24.08 28.41 -20.89
N GLY A 104 24.86 27.57 -20.19
CA GLY A 104 26.13 27.96 -19.57
C GLY A 104 25.96 28.88 -18.36
N ALA A 105 24.84 28.78 -17.64
CA ALA A 105 24.61 29.58 -16.44
C ALA A 105 25.60 29.21 -15.31
N ASP A 106 26.04 30.20 -14.54
CA ASP A 106 26.95 29.99 -13.41
C ASP A 106 26.28 29.11 -12.34
N GLY A 107 26.98 28.05 -11.92
CA GLY A 107 26.47 27.11 -10.91
C GLY A 107 25.57 25.98 -11.45
N ALA A 108 25.21 26.01 -12.73
CA ALA A 108 24.41 24.96 -13.39
C ALA A 108 24.89 23.51 -13.15
N PRO A 109 26.19 23.16 -13.18
CA PRO A 109 26.61 21.78 -12.92
C PRO A 109 26.33 21.32 -11.48
N CYS A 110 26.43 22.23 -10.50
CA CYS A 110 26.10 21.94 -9.10
C CYS A 110 24.58 21.76 -8.94
N HIS A 111 23.80 22.59 -9.62
CA HIS A 111 22.34 22.50 -9.63
C HIS A 111 21.87 21.15 -10.20
N LEU A 112 22.44 20.75 -11.34
CA LEU A 112 22.16 19.48 -11.96
C LEU A 112 22.52 18.30 -11.04
N LEU A 113 23.68 18.34 -10.37
CA LEU A 113 24.07 17.28 -9.42
C LEU A 113 23.08 17.14 -8.26
N LEU A 114 22.59 18.26 -7.71
CA LEU A 114 21.58 18.25 -6.65
C LEU A 114 20.25 17.67 -7.13
N VAL A 115 19.80 18.06 -8.34
CA VAL A 115 18.57 17.53 -8.93
C VAL A 115 18.70 16.03 -9.21
N VAL A 116 19.84 15.58 -9.73
CA VAL A 116 20.10 14.14 -9.95
C VAL A 116 20.11 13.37 -8.62
N ALA A 117 20.74 13.91 -7.57
CA ALA A 117 20.72 13.29 -6.26
C ALA A 117 19.28 13.19 -5.69
N ALA A 118 18.47 14.23 -5.85
CA ALA A 118 17.07 14.24 -5.44
C ALA A 118 16.24 13.20 -6.22
N VAL A 119 16.44 13.09 -7.54
CA VAL A 119 15.81 12.08 -8.39
C VAL A 119 16.15 10.67 -7.89
N VAL A 120 17.42 10.38 -7.57
CA VAL A 120 17.85 9.07 -7.05
C VAL A 120 17.20 8.76 -5.70
N LEU A 121 17.10 9.74 -4.81
CA LEU A 121 16.41 9.56 -3.52
C LEU A 121 14.89 9.33 -3.72
N GLN A 122 14.29 9.99 -4.71
CA GLN A 122 12.89 9.78 -5.08
C GLN A 122 12.64 8.37 -5.62
N PHE A 123 13.54 7.86 -6.48
CA PHE A 123 13.50 6.47 -6.94
C PHE A 123 13.65 5.48 -5.79
N THR A 124 14.49 5.80 -4.81
CA THR A 124 14.68 4.96 -3.62
C THR A 124 13.40 4.87 -2.79
N GLU A 125 12.72 6.00 -2.53
CA GLU A 125 11.43 6.04 -1.82
C GLU A 125 10.35 5.25 -2.57
N ASN A 126 10.25 5.44 -3.88
CA ASN A 126 9.28 4.74 -4.72
C ASN A 126 9.54 3.23 -4.75
N TYR A 127 10.81 2.82 -4.86
CA TYR A 127 11.19 1.41 -4.86
C TYR A 127 10.77 0.71 -3.56
N VAL A 128 11.06 1.33 -2.40
CA VAL A 128 10.68 0.78 -1.09
C VAL A 128 9.16 0.74 -0.92
N LEU A 129 8.44 1.74 -1.44
CA LEU A 129 6.98 1.76 -1.44
C LEU A 129 6.40 0.61 -2.28
N PHE A 130 6.89 0.39 -3.49
CA PHE A 130 6.45 -0.73 -4.34
C PHE A 130 6.76 -2.10 -3.73
N LEU A 131 7.92 -2.24 -3.11
CA LEU A 131 8.28 -3.47 -2.40
C LEU A 131 7.31 -3.75 -1.24
N SER A 132 6.92 -2.71 -0.50
CA SER A 132 5.95 -2.80 0.58
C SER A 132 4.54 -3.13 0.07
N LEU A 133 4.16 -2.55 -1.07
CA LEU A 133 2.85 -2.74 -1.70
C LEU A 133 2.69 -4.16 -2.25
N SER A 134 3.73 -4.69 -2.91
CA SER A 134 3.75 -6.06 -3.42
C SER A 134 3.73 -7.11 -2.30
N ALA A 135 4.47 -6.89 -1.21
CA ALA A 135 4.41 -7.76 -0.03
C ALA A 135 3.00 -7.80 0.57
N LYS A 136 2.31 -6.66 0.67
CA LYS A 136 0.93 -6.58 1.16
C LYS A 136 -0.08 -7.28 0.25
N GLN A 137 0.07 -7.16 -1.07
CA GLN A 137 -0.78 -7.87 -2.01
C GLN A 137 -0.59 -9.39 -1.91
N LEU A 138 0.65 -9.86 -1.74
CA LEU A 138 0.94 -11.28 -1.54
C LEU A 138 0.31 -11.81 -0.24
N GLU A 139 0.42 -11.08 0.87
CA GLU A 139 -0.25 -11.42 2.14
C GLU A 139 -1.77 -11.51 1.96
N MET A 140 -2.38 -10.56 1.24
CA MET A 140 -3.82 -10.55 0.97
C MET A 140 -4.25 -11.74 0.11
N GLN A 141 -3.47 -12.12 -0.91
CA GLN A 141 -3.74 -13.30 -1.73
C GLN A 141 -3.60 -14.60 -0.92
N GLN A 142 -2.61 -14.71 -0.04
CA GLN A 142 -2.44 -15.86 0.84
C GLN A 142 -3.57 -15.98 1.87
N LEU A 143 -4.08 -14.87 2.37
CA LEU A 143 -5.23 -14.84 3.28
C LEU A 143 -6.51 -15.32 2.59
N VAL A 144 -6.73 -14.90 1.34
CA VAL A 144 -7.88 -15.35 0.51
C VAL A 144 -7.76 -16.85 0.22
N GLN A 145 -6.56 -17.36 -0.05
CA GLN A 145 -6.34 -18.80 -0.27
C GLN A 145 -6.44 -19.65 1.00
N ARG A 146 -6.19 -19.08 2.19
CA ARG A 146 -6.34 -19.77 3.48
C ARG A 146 -7.77 -19.75 4.02
N GLN A 147 -8.67 -19.01 3.39
CA GLN A 147 -10.08 -19.03 3.78
C GLN A 147 -10.68 -20.38 3.35
N PRO A 148 -11.26 -21.17 4.28
CA PRO A 148 -11.97 -22.38 3.89
C PRO A 148 -13.11 -22.01 2.92
N PRO A 149 -13.45 -22.88 1.96
CA PRO A 149 -14.54 -22.61 1.04
C PRO A 149 -15.81 -22.26 1.84
N PRO A 150 -16.58 -21.24 1.41
CA PRO A 150 -17.77 -20.82 2.14
C PRO A 150 -18.72 -22.00 2.29
N ASN A 151 -19.15 -22.26 3.52
CA ASN A 151 -20.15 -23.29 3.79
C ASN A 151 -21.48 -22.86 3.14
N TYR A 152 -22.32 -23.80 2.69
CA TYR A 152 -23.58 -23.50 1.99
C TYR A 152 -24.49 -22.52 2.77
N ASP A 153 -24.46 -22.53 4.10
CA ASP A 153 -25.19 -21.59 4.94
C ASP A 153 -24.70 -20.13 4.78
N GLN A 154 -23.41 -19.91 4.53
CA GLN A 154 -22.82 -18.58 4.31
C GLN A 154 -23.15 -18.01 2.93
N LEU A 155 -23.37 -18.86 1.92
CA LEU A 155 -23.88 -18.44 0.61
C LEU A 155 -25.31 -17.91 0.69
N SER A 156 -26.17 -18.54 1.47
CA SER A 156 -27.57 -18.11 1.64
C SER A 156 -27.71 -16.73 2.31
N VAL A 157 -26.75 -16.38 3.17
CA VAL A 157 -26.67 -15.05 3.82
C VAL A 157 -26.08 -14.02 2.86
N LEU A 158 -25.10 -14.42 2.04
CA LEU A 158 -24.48 -13.54 1.03
C LEU A 158 -25.49 -13.15 -0.07
N GLU A 159 -26.29 -14.09 -0.56
CA GLU A 159 -27.35 -13.81 -1.54
C GLU A 159 -28.41 -12.85 -0.97
N ARG A 160 -28.77 -13.00 0.31
CA ARG A 160 -29.71 -12.09 0.99
C ARG A 160 -29.15 -10.68 1.19
N CYS A 161 -27.84 -10.55 1.45
CA CYS A 161 -27.17 -9.25 1.57
C CYS A 161 -26.97 -8.56 0.21
N GLN A 162 -26.75 -9.31 -0.87
CA GLN A 162 -26.66 -8.75 -2.22
C GLN A 162 -28.00 -8.19 -2.73
N GLN A 163 -29.12 -8.83 -2.37
CA GLN A 163 -30.45 -8.35 -2.74
C GLN A 163 -30.88 -7.09 -1.97
N SER A 164 -30.26 -6.79 -0.82
CA SER A 164 -30.59 -5.63 0.02
C SER A 164 -29.67 -4.42 -0.17
N GLY A 165 -28.74 -4.46 -1.15
CA GLY A 165 -27.87 -3.33 -1.48
C GLY A 165 -26.85 -2.95 -0.40
N LEU A 166 -26.71 -3.76 0.66
CA LEU A 166 -25.80 -3.49 1.75
C LEU A 166 -24.41 -4.05 1.42
N ARG A 167 -23.49 -3.15 1.06
CA ARG A 167 -22.09 -3.48 0.79
C ARG A 167 -21.37 -3.80 2.10
N VAL A 168 -21.40 -5.07 2.52
CA VAL A 168 -20.69 -5.55 3.72
C VAL A 168 -19.22 -5.81 3.38
N THR A 169 -18.44 -4.74 3.32
CA THR A 169 -17.00 -4.82 3.62
C THR A 169 -16.84 -4.52 5.10
N ALA A 170 -16.32 -5.50 5.85
CA ALA A 170 -16.05 -5.48 7.29
C ALA A 170 -17.23 -5.79 8.23
N LYS A 171 -17.34 -7.07 8.60
CA LYS A 171 -17.50 -7.59 9.98
C LYS A 171 -18.11 -9.01 9.93
N LEU A 172 -17.32 -10.00 9.53
CA LEU A 172 -17.65 -11.42 9.75
C LEU A 172 -16.89 -12.01 10.96
N THR A 173 -16.08 -11.21 11.64
CA THR A 173 -15.33 -11.62 12.83
C THR A 173 -16.11 -11.52 14.14
N GLN A 174 -17.32 -10.93 14.14
CA GLN A 174 -18.04 -10.60 15.38
C GLN A 174 -19.28 -11.47 15.67
N LEU A 175 -19.65 -12.40 14.78
CA LEU A 175 -20.84 -13.24 14.97
C LEU A 175 -20.53 -14.63 15.56
N GLN A 176 -19.25 -14.98 15.71
CA GLN A 176 -18.85 -16.30 16.19
C GLN A 176 -18.81 -16.42 17.73
N GLN A 177 -18.87 -15.31 18.48
CA GLN A 177 -18.76 -15.35 19.95
C GLN A 177 -20.10 -15.41 20.71
N THR A 178 -21.26 -15.30 20.04
CA THR A 178 -22.54 -15.18 20.76
C THR A 178 -23.42 -16.44 20.73
N ASN A 179 -22.99 -17.54 20.08
CA ASN A 179 -23.87 -18.70 19.90
C ASN A 179 -23.37 -20.03 20.50
N GLU A 180 -22.37 -19.99 21.38
CA GLU A 180 -21.79 -21.22 21.97
C GLU A 180 -22.51 -21.76 23.22
N ILE A 181 -23.68 -21.23 23.62
CA ILE A 181 -24.30 -21.61 24.92
C ILE A 181 -25.51 -22.56 24.81
N THR A 182 -25.97 -22.94 23.62
CA THR A 182 -27.10 -23.89 23.52
C THR A 182 -26.95 -24.84 22.35
N ARG A 183 -26.24 -25.95 22.56
CA ARG A 183 -26.31 -27.12 21.69
C ARG A 183 -26.68 -28.34 22.55
N PRO A 184 -27.81 -29.02 22.29
CA PRO A 184 -28.16 -30.26 22.98
C PRO A 184 -27.15 -31.38 22.68
N GLU A 185 -26.72 -32.10 23.71
CA GLU A 185 -25.82 -33.27 23.64
C GLU A 185 -26.53 -34.53 23.12
N THR A 186 -27.11 -34.46 21.93
CA THR A 186 -27.62 -35.66 21.26
C THR A 186 -26.97 -35.80 19.89
N PRO A 187 -26.24 -36.90 19.63
CA PRO A 187 -25.69 -37.15 18.30
C PRO A 187 -26.86 -37.23 17.29
N PRO A 188 -26.69 -36.70 16.07
CA PRO A 188 -27.73 -36.81 15.06
C PRO A 188 -28.02 -38.29 14.77
N PRO A 189 -29.28 -38.71 14.66
CA PRO A 189 -29.62 -40.09 14.32
C PRO A 189 -28.99 -40.44 12.97
N CYS A 190 -28.35 -41.61 12.89
CA CYS A 190 -27.80 -42.13 11.65
C CYS A 190 -28.86 -42.08 10.56
N TYR A 191 -28.47 -41.64 9.36
CA TYR A 191 -29.31 -41.43 8.18
C TYR A 191 -30.34 -42.54 7.94
N GLU A 192 -30.02 -43.79 8.28
CA GLU A 192 -30.91 -44.95 8.19
C GLU A 192 -32.20 -44.80 9.03
N LEU A 193 -32.13 -44.28 10.25
CA LEU A 193 -33.29 -44.07 11.13
C LEU A 193 -34.24 -42.98 10.61
N ALA A 194 -33.71 -41.95 9.94
CA ALA A 194 -34.51 -40.89 9.34
C ALA A 194 -35.29 -41.38 8.11
N VAL A 195 -34.69 -42.29 7.34
CA VAL A 195 -35.32 -42.90 6.16
C VAL A 195 -36.44 -43.87 6.58
N GLU A 196 -36.26 -44.61 7.66
CA GLU A 196 -37.30 -45.50 8.20
C GLU A 196 -38.50 -44.72 8.77
N ALA A 197 -38.26 -43.61 9.49
CA ALA A 197 -39.33 -42.76 10.00
C ALA A 197 -40.18 -42.12 8.87
N LEU A 198 -39.55 -41.73 7.77
CA LEU A 198 -40.25 -41.21 6.59
C LEU A 198 -41.10 -42.30 5.91
N LYS A 199 -40.58 -43.52 5.76
CA LYS A 199 -41.35 -44.65 5.21
C LYS A 199 -42.55 -45.00 6.10
N ALA A 200 -42.37 -45.08 7.42
CA ALA A 200 -43.46 -45.34 8.36
C ALA A 200 -44.55 -44.27 8.29
N SER A 201 -44.18 -42.99 8.19
CA SER A 201 -45.14 -41.88 8.08
C SER A 201 -45.92 -41.87 6.76
N SER A 202 -45.35 -42.43 5.68
CA SER A 202 -46.00 -42.52 4.37
C SER A 202 -47.02 -43.67 4.30
N GLN A 203 -46.86 -44.70 5.13
CA GLN A 203 -47.71 -45.89 5.13
C GLN A 203 -48.98 -45.72 6.00
N GLN A 204 -49.03 -44.66 6.82
CA GLN A 204 -50.18 -44.31 7.65
C GLN A 204 -51.18 -43.37 6.95
N ARG A 205 -50.91 -42.97 5.70
CA ARG A 205 -51.75 -42.07 4.88
C ARG A 205 -52.43 -42.76 3.69
N SER A 206 -52.48 -44.09 3.65
CA SER A 206 -53.25 -44.86 2.65
C SER A 206 -54.09 -45.93 3.32
#